data_AF-A0A352PUM8-F1
#
_entry.id   AF-A0A352PUM8-F1
#
_cell.length_a   1.000
_cell.length_b   1.000
_cell.length_c   1.000
_cell.angle_alpha   90.00
_cell.angle_beta   90.00
_cell.angle_gamma   90.00
#
_symmetry.space_group_name_H-M   'P 1'
#
loop_
_entity.id
_entity.type
_entity.pdbx_description
1 polymer ?
#
loop_
_entity_poly.entity_id
_entity_poly.type
_entity_poly.pdbx_seq_one_letter_code
_entity_poly.pdbx_strand_id
1 'polypeptide(L)' 'MKQSLQAGLRFQFEFRIPENKTVPHLYPESPEFQVMPKVLATGFMVGLFEWA' A
#
# COMPACT_ATOMS: atom_id res chain seq x y z
N MET A 1 20.72 -2.72 -18.34
CA MET A 1 20.31 -2.40 -16.96
C MET A 1 21.20 -1.27 -16.45
N LYS A 2 20.68 -0.28 -15.70
CA LYS A 2 21.52 0.81 -15.17
C LYS A 2 22.58 0.23 -14.24
N GLN A 3 23.83 0.67 -14.35
CA GLN A 3 24.94 0.14 -13.56
C GLN A 3 24.78 0.45 -12.05
N SER A 4 23.98 1.46 -11.70
CA SER A 4 23.62 1.78 -10.32
C SER A 4 22.56 0.84 -9.70
N LEU A 5 21.86 0.04 -10.52
CA LEU A 5 20.86 -0.93 -10.06
C LEU A 5 21.52 -2.31 -10.02
N GLN A 6 21.97 -2.69 -8.83
CA GLN A 6 22.69 -3.94 -8.57
C GLN A 6 21.89 -4.85 -7.64
N ALA A 7 22.06 -6.17 -7.77
CA ALA A 7 21.45 -7.12 -6.87
C ALA A 7 21.91 -6.88 -5.42
N GLY A 8 20.98 -7.00 -4.46
CA GLY A 8 21.26 -6.73 -3.05
C GLY A 8 21.16 -5.25 -2.66
N LEU A 9 20.84 -4.35 -3.59
CA LEU A 9 20.47 -2.97 -3.25
C LEU A 9 19.27 -2.96 -2.30
N ARG A 10 19.37 -2.18 -1.22
CA ARG A 10 18.31 -2.02 -0.21
C ARG A 10 17.88 -0.56 -0.15
N PHE A 11 16.60 -0.37 0.12
CA PHE A 11 15.99 0.93 0.28
C PHE A 11 14.96 0.83 1.43
N GLN A 12 14.78 1.93 2.16
CA GLN A 12 13.80 2.05 3.24
C GLN A 12 12.85 3.18 2.91
N PHE A 13 11.56 2.86 2.99
CA PHE A 13 10.46 3.78 2.77
C PHE A 13 9.52 3.73 3.97
N GLU A 14 9.24 4.91 4.53
CA GLU A 14 8.32 5.06 5.65
C GLU A 14 7.11 5.85 5.21
N PHE A 15 5.92 5.30 5.46
CA PHE A 15 4.66 5.94 5.14
C PHE A 15 3.68 5.76 6.29
N ARG A 16 3.24 6.88 6.87
CA ARG A 16 2.23 6.87 7.93
C ARG A 16 0.87 6.61 7.31
N ILE A 17 0.22 5.49 7.65
CA ILE A 17 -1.08 5.12 7.10
C ILE A 17 -2.16 6.12 7.59
N PRO A 18 -2.77 6.91 6.69
CA PRO A 18 -3.94 7.71 7.03
C PRO A 18 -5.23 6.88 6.95
N GLU A 19 -6.33 7.43 7.49
CA GLU A 19 -7.64 6.79 7.51
C GLU A 19 -8.11 6.32 6.11
N ASN A 20 -7.86 7.12 5.07
CA ASN A 20 -8.28 6.83 3.70
C ASN A 20 -7.44 5.74 3.00
N LYS A 21 -6.53 5.06 3.71
CA LYS A 21 -5.80 3.87 3.22
C LYS A 21 -6.24 2.59 3.92
N THR A 22 -7.40 2.60 4.57
CA THR A 22 -7.98 1.41 5.21
C THR A 22 -8.92 0.64 4.27
N VAL A 23 -9.24 -0.61 4.58
CA VAL A 23 -10.07 -1.51 3.74
C VAL A 23 -11.38 -0.86 3.25
N PRO A 24 -12.19 -0.19 4.09
CA PRO A 24 -13.43 0.45 3.62
C PRO A 24 -13.24 1.52 2.53
N HIS A 25 -12.04 2.08 2.43
CA HIS A 25 -11.68 3.13 1.47
C HIS A 25 -11.07 2.60 0.18
N LEU A 26 -10.78 1.30 0.07
CA LEU A 26 -10.18 0.73 -1.14
C LEU A 26 -11.19 0.65 -2.29
N TYR A 27 -12.40 0.17 -1.99
CA TYR A 27 -13.55 0.16 -2.90
C TYR A 27 -14.80 0.60 -2.11
N PRO A 28 -15.05 1.91 -2.00
CA PRO A 28 -16.20 2.45 -1.26
C PRO A 28 -17.56 1.90 -1.72
N GLU A 29 -17.64 1.42 -2.96
CA GLU A 29 -18.82 0.82 -3.56
C GLU A 29 -19.11 -0.62 -3.10
N SER A 30 -18.15 -1.34 -2.50
CA SER A 30 -18.36 -2.72 -2.03
C SER A 30 -18.98 -2.72 -0.62
N PRO A 31 -20.24 -3.19 -0.46
CA PRO A 31 -20.88 -3.28 0.85
C PRO A 31 -20.11 -4.17 1.83
N GLU A 32 -19.47 -5.23 1.33
CA GLU A 32 -18.65 -6.15 2.13
C GLU A 32 -17.43 -5.45 2.70
N PHE A 33 -16.81 -4.52 1.96
CA PHE A 33 -15.66 -3.77 2.44
C PHE A 33 -16.07 -2.73 3.48
N GLN A 34 -17.30 -2.23 3.45
CA GLN A 34 -17.79 -1.25 4.42
C GLN A 34 -17.92 -1.83 5.83
N VAL A 35 -18.10 -3.15 5.97
CA VAL A 35 -18.18 -3.83 7.27
C VAL A 35 -16.83 -4.37 7.76
N MET A 36 -15.77 -4.23 6.97
CA MET A 36 -14.43 -4.70 7.34
C MET A 36 -13.76 -3.74 8.34
N PRO A 37 -12.82 -4.24 9.17
CA PRO A 37 -12.05 -3.40 10.08
C PRO A 37 -11.24 -2.32 9.35
N LYS A 38 -11.00 -1.20 10.05
CA LYS A 38 -10.18 -0.08 9.59
C LYS A 38 -8.69 -0.36 9.70
N VAL A 39 -8.21 -1.31 8.90
CA VAL A 39 -6.79 -1.69 8.79
C VAL A 39 -6.27 -1.39 7.38
N LEU A 40 -4.95 -1.26 7.22
CA LEU A 40 -4.31 -1.04 5.92
C LEU A 40 -4.80 -2.07 4.90
N ALA A 41 -5.35 -1.60 3.77
CA ALA A 41 -5.80 -2.49 2.71
C ALA A 41 -4.61 -3.04 1.91
N THR A 42 -4.63 -4.33 1.58
CA THR A 42 -3.55 -4.98 0.80
C THR A 42 -3.33 -4.29 -0.55
N GLY A 43 -4.39 -3.83 -1.23
CA GLY A 43 -4.27 -3.09 -2.48
C GLY A 43 -3.46 -1.79 -2.34
N PHE A 44 -3.62 -1.06 -1.22
CA PHE A 44 -2.79 0.11 -0.95
C PHE A 44 -1.35 -0.27 -0.61
N MET A 45 -1.11 -1.36 0.13
CA MET A 45 0.24 -1.86 0.41
C MET A 45 1.02 -2.17 -0.89
N VAL A 46 0.38 -2.82 -1.86
CA VAL A 46 0.98 -3.08 -3.18
C VAL A 46 1.36 -1.77 -3.85
N GLY A 47 0.46 -0.79 -3.88
CA GLY A 47 0.76 0.54 -4.42
C GLY A 47 1.92 1.26 -3.73
N LEU A 48 2.14 1.02 -2.43
CA LEU A 48 3.30 1.58 -1.71
C LEU A 48 4.62 0.92 -2.15
N PHE A 49 4.64 -0.39 -2.39
CA PHE A 49 5.84 -1.10 -2.91
C PHE A 49 6.15 -0.78 -4.37
N GLU A 50 5.14 -0.45 -5.17
CA GLU A 50 5.34 -0.01 -6.55
C GLU A 50 5.84 1.43 -6.64
N TRP A 51 5.46 2.28 -5.68
CA TRP A 51 5.88 3.67 -5.65
C TRP A 51 7.35 3.84 -5.29
N ALA A 52 7.85 3.09 -4.31
CA ALA A 52 9.11 3.39 -3.62
C ALA A 52 9.99 2.15 -3.39
#